data_AF-A0A968U174-F1
#
_entry.id   AF-A0A968U174-F1
#
_cell.length_a   1.000
_cell.length_b   1.000
_cell.length_c   1.000
_cell.angle_alpha   90.00
_cell.angle_beta   90.00
_cell.angle_gamma   90.00
#
_symmetry.space_group_name_H-M   'P 1'
#
loop_
_entity.id
_entity.type
_entity.pdbx_description
1 polymer ?
#
loop_
_entity_poly.entity_id
_entity_poly.type
_entity_poly.pdbx_seq_one_letter_code
_entity_poly.pdbx_strand_id
1 'polypeptide(L)'
;MSYLESSKDYYQRSWPSADLEPIGSTEEEITALEGRMGFRLPEAHREFLLWMGNDHKGLLRVGYWYLRDIESNTEYIAEWLTENGVAVPDALMVIWPSSAYFDCSLIICVEVMNRSQS
;
A
#
# COMPACT_ATOMS: atom_id res chain seq x y z
N MET A 1 -3.27 14.27 -13.54
CA MET A 1 -4.11 13.12 -13.97
C MET A 1 -4.23 12.24 -12.75
N SER A 2 -5.44 11.83 -12.36
CA SER A 2 -5.58 10.89 -11.24
C SER A 2 -5.29 9.49 -11.75
N TYR A 3 -4.36 8.79 -11.11
CA TYR A 3 -3.99 7.42 -11.47
C TYR A 3 -5.13 6.42 -11.22
N LEU A 4 -6.10 6.79 -10.37
CA LEU A 4 -7.14 5.88 -9.87
C LEU A 4 -8.56 6.23 -10.33
N GLU A 5 -8.74 7.21 -11.22
CA GLU A 5 -10.07 7.63 -11.69
C GLU A 5 -10.93 6.45 -12.17
N SER A 6 -10.41 5.62 -13.09
CA SER A 6 -11.14 4.46 -13.60
C SER A 6 -11.43 3.41 -12.52
N SER A 7 -10.54 3.25 -11.55
CA SER A 7 -10.71 2.30 -10.43
C SER A 7 -11.79 2.78 -9.45
N LYS A 8 -11.83 4.07 -9.14
CA LYS A 8 -12.84 4.71 -8.30
C LYS A 8 -14.22 4.60 -8.94
N ASP A 9 -14.32 4.89 -10.24
CA ASP A 9 -15.56 4.75 -11.00
C ASP A 9 -16.06 3.30 -11.03
N TYR A 10 -15.16 2.34 -11.25
CA TYR A 10 -15.52 0.92 -11.24
C TYR A 10 -16.02 0.48 -9.85
N TYR A 11 -15.34 0.90 -8.79
CA TYR A 11 -15.69 0.58 -7.41
C TYR A 11 -17.10 1.08 -7.08
N GLN A 12 -17.37 2.37 -7.33
CA GLN A 12 -18.65 2.99 -7.00
C GLN A 12 -19.83 2.38 -7.79
N ARG A 13 -19.62 2.06 -9.07
CA ARG A 13 -20.67 1.43 -9.89
C ARG A 13 -20.97 -0.02 -9.47
N SER A 14 -19.93 -0.75 -9.05
CA SER A 14 -20.05 -2.18 -8.74
C SER A 14 -20.56 -2.41 -7.31
N TRP A 15 -20.27 -1.49 -6.39
CA TRP A 15 -20.63 -1.61 -4.96
C TRP A 15 -21.16 -0.27 -4.39
N PRO A 16 -22.37 0.17 -4.78
CA PRO A 16 -22.93 1.45 -4.35
C PRO A 16 -23.44 1.49 -2.90
N SER A 17 -22.95 0.60 -2.02
CA SER A 17 -23.39 0.52 -0.63
C SER A 17 -22.71 1.58 0.24
N ALA A 18 -23.48 2.27 1.07
CA ALA A 18 -22.94 3.21 2.07
C ALA A 18 -22.03 2.52 3.10
N ASP A 19 -22.30 1.24 3.41
CA ASP A 19 -21.46 0.44 4.31
C ASP A 19 -20.09 0.08 3.71
N LEU A 20 -19.88 0.35 2.42
CA LEU A 20 -18.64 0.12 1.68
C LEU A 20 -17.99 1.43 1.23
N GLU A 21 -18.39 2.57 1.81
CA GLU A 21 -17.77 3.85 1.53
C GLU A 21 -16.29 3.83 1.95
N PRO A 22 -15.35 4.11 1.02
CA PRO A 22 -13.93 4.06 1.33
C PRO A 22 -13.51 5.05 2.41
N ILE A 23 -12.67 4.59 3.33
CA ILE A 23 -12.10 5.40 4.41
C ILE A 23 -10.63 5.70 4.07
N GLY A 24 -10.39 6.93 3.61
CA GLY A 24 -9.07 7.43 3.28
C GLY A 24 -8.17 7.70 4.49
N SER A 25 -6.87 7.76 4.23
CA SER A 25 -5.88 8.42 5.10
C SER A 25 -5.81 9.91 4.82
N THR A 26 -5.34 10.68 5.80
CA THR A 26 -5.07 12.11 5.59
C THR A 26 -3.70 12.35 4.95
N GLU A 27 -3.50 13.53 4.38
CA GLU A 27 -2.19 13.94 3.86
C GLU A 27 -1.12 13.95 4.96
N GLU A 28 -1.48 14.32 6.19
CA GLU A 28 -0.59 14.31 7.35
C GLU A 28 -0.18 12.89 7.73
N GLU A 29 -1.11 11.93 7.70
CA GLU A 29 -0.83 10.52 7.97
C GLU A 29 0.15 9.93 6.94
N ILE A 30 -0.07 10.23 5.67
CA ILE A 30 0.81 9.79 4.57
C ILE A 30 2.19 10.44 4.69
N THR A 31 2.23 11.74 4.95
CA THR A 31 3.50 12.48 5.14
C THR A 31 4.28 11.95 6.34
N ALA A 32 3.59 11.59 7.43
CA ALA A 32 4.22 10.97 8.58
C ALA A 32 4.79 9.58 8.25
N LEU A 33 4.08 8.76 7.45
CA LEU A 33 4.59 7.47 6.97
C LEU A 33 5.84 7.64 6.11
N GLU A 34 5.80 8.52 5.10
CA GLU A 34 6.97 8.83 4.26
C GLU A 34 8.18 9.30 5.08
N GLY A 35 7.94 10.11 6.11
CA GLY A 35 8.95 10.55 7.06
C GLY A 35 9.61 9.40 7.83
N ARG A 36 8.82 8.38 8.24
CA ARG A 36 9.34 7.18 8.92
C ARG A 36 10.09 6.25 7.97
N MET A 37 9.58 6.08 6.74
CA MET A 37 10.20 5.24 5.71
C MET A 37 11.47 5.87 5.11
N GLY A 38 11.61 7.19 5.22
CA GLY A 38 12.76 7.92 4.66
C GLY A 38 12.72 8.06 3.14
N PHE A 39 11.55 7.88 2.52
CA PHE A 39 11.31 8.11 1.10
C PHE A 39 9.85 8.54 0.83
N ARG A 40 9.63 9.19 -0.30
CA ARG A 40 8.31 9.59 -0.79
C ARG A 40 7.63 8.41 -1.45
N LEU A 41 6.35 8.16 -1.16
CA LEU A 41 5.57 7.14 -1.85
C LEU A 41 5.28 7.56 -3.31
N PRO A 42 5.11 6.60 -4.24
CA PRO A 42 4.66 6.91 -5.59
C PRO A 42 3.31 7.65 -5.57
N GLU A 43 3.10 8.59 -6.49
CA GLU A 43 1.88 9.41 -6.53
C GLU A 43 0.60 8.57 -6.60
N ALA A 44 0.61 7.50 -7.40
CA ALA A 44 -0.52 6.56 -7.49
C ALA A 44 -0.82 5.87 -6.15
N HIS A 45 0.22 5.60 -5.35
CA HIS A 45 0.07 4.97 -4.03
C HIS A 45 -0.45 5.97 -3.00
N ARG A 46 0.01 7.23 -3.05
CA ARG A 46 -0.58 8.30 -2.24
C ARG A 46 -2.05 8.47 -2.55
N GLU A 47 -2.44 8.50 -3.83
CA GLU A 47 -3.84 8.60 -4.22
C GLU A 47 -4.68 7.43 -3.70
N PHE A 48 -4.10 6.23 -3.65
CA PHE A 48 -4.74 5.04 -3.09
C PHE A 48 -4.97 5.20 -1.59
N LEU A 49 -3.93 5.59 -0.85
CA LEU A 49 -4.02 5.79 0.60
C LEU A 49 -4.98 6.92 0.95
N LEU A 50 -4.98 8.03 0.21
CA LEU A 50 -5.96 9.11 0.38
C LEU A 50 -7.41 8.65 0.14
N TRP A 51 -7.59 7.64 -0.71
CA TRP A 51 -8.91 7.12 -1.02
C TRP A 51 -9.38 6.07 0.00
N MET A 52 -8.51 5.15 0.40
CA MET A 52 -8.92 3.97 1.17
C MET A 52 -7.87 3.47 2.18
N GLY A 53 -6.86 4.27 2.50
CA GLY A 53 -5.71 3.87 3.32
C GLY A 53 -6.03 3.48 4.77
N ASN A 54 -7.24 3.76 5.26
CA ASN A 54 -7.75 3.37 6.57
C ASN A 54 -8.98 2.43 6.49
N ASP A 55 -9.36 1.98 5.29
CA ASP A 55 -10.57 1.16 5.07
C ASP A 55 -10.36 -0.33 5.35
N HIS A 56 -10.00 -0.66 6.59
CA HIS A 56 -9.74 -2.03 7.03
C HIS A 56 -11.01 -2.89 7.18
N LYS A 57 -12.19 -2.36 6.86
CA LYS A 57 -13.47 -3.08 6.99
C LYS A 57 -14.25 -3.18 5.69
N GLY A 58 -13.86 -2.41 4.67
CA GLY A 58 -14.51 -2.41 3.38
C GLY A 58 -14.24 -3.67 2.54
N LEU A 59 -14.49 -3.52 1.25
CA LEU A 59 -14.44 -4.62 0.28
C LEU A 59 -13.03 -5.24 0.17
N LEU A 60 -12.00 -4.41 0.33
CA LEU A 60 -10.61 -4.77 0.12
C LEU A 60 -9.86 -5.11 1.41
N ARG A 61 -10.58 -5.28 2.54
CA ARG A 61 -10.06 -5.47 3.90
C ARG A 61 -9.05 -6.59 4.11
N VAL A 62 -8.91 -7.48 3.13
CA VAL A 62 -8.02 -8.63 3.17
C VAL A 62 -6.67 -8.35 2.53
N GLY A 63 -6.47 -7.19 1.91
CA GLY A 63 -5.14 -6.79 1.44
C GLY A 63 -4.31 -6.17 2.56
N TYR A 64 -2.99 -6.31 2.45
CA TYR A 64 -2.01 -5.65 3.31
C TYR A 64 -1.39 -4.46 2.59
N TRP A 65 -2.24 -3.53 2.14
CA TRP A 65 -1.89 -2.31 1.40
C TRP A 65 -2.35 -1.03 2.09
N TYR A 66 -2.89 -1.14 3.31
CA TYR A 66 -3.33 0.02 4.08
C TYR A 66 -2.14 0.72 4.73
N LEU A 67 -2.36 1.94 5.22
CA LEU A 67 -1.32 2.79 5.80
C LEU A 67 -0.49 2.05 6.87
N ARG A 68 -1.17 1.29 7.74
CA ARG A 68 -0.52 0.51 8.81
C ARG A 68 0.21 -0.73 8.31
N ASP A 69 -0.27 -1.33 7.23
CA ASP A 69 0.34 -2.54 6.70
C ASP A 69 1.66 -2.24 6.01
N ILE A 70 1.76 -1.10 5.31
CA ILE A 70 2.98 -0.69 4.62
C ILE A 70 4.16 -0.63 5.60
N GLU A 71 3.93 -0.05 6.78
CA GLU A 71 4.94 0.05 7.84
C GLU A 71 5.35 -1.33 8.33
N SER A 72 4.39 -2.16 8.78
CA SER A 72 4.68 -3.50 9.30
C SER A 72 5.29 -4.45 8.26
N ASN A 73 4.85 -4.38 7.00
CA ASN A 73 5.38 -5.22 5.92
C ASN A 73 6.83 -4.86 5.60
N THR A 74 7.16 -3.57 5.65
CA THR A 74 8.51 -3.07 5.35
C THR A 74 9.49 -3.53 6.41
N GLU A 75 9.11 -3.45 7.69
CA GLU A 75 9.93 -3.96 8.81
C GLU A 75 10.13 -5.48 8.70
N TYR A 76 9.05 -6.23 8.51
CA TYR A 76 9.09 -7.69 8.43
C TYR A 76 10.00 -8.20 7.29
N ILE A 77 9.90 -7.61 6.09
CA ILE A 77 10.74 -8.06 4.96
C ILE A 77 12.20 -7.67 5.15
N ALA A 78 12.50 -6.52 5.76
CA ALA A 78 13.88 -6.14 6.06
C ALA A 78 14.53 -7.16 7.01
N GLU A 79 13.81 -7.60 8.05
CA GLU A 79 14.24 -8.67 8.95
C GLU A 79 14.46 -9.98 8.19
N TRP A 80 13.47 -10.42 7.41
CA TRP A 80 13.54 -11.67 6.65
C TRP A 80 14.70 -11.70 5.63
N LEU A 81 14.94 -10.59 4.90
CA LEU A 81 16.07 -10.48 3.98
C LEU A 81 17.41 -10.60 4.71
N THR A 82 17.53 -9.95 5.87
CA THR A 82 18.73 -9.98 6.70
C THR A 82 19.03 -11.39 7.21
N GLU A 83 18.00 -12.10 7.70
CA GLU A 83 18.12 -13.50 8.16
C GLU A 83 18.59 -14.45 7.05
N ASN A 84 18.28 -14.13 5.79
CA ASN A 84 18.68 -14.92 4.62
C ASN A 84 19.97 -14.42 3.94
N GLY A 85 20.69 -13.48 4.58
CA GLY A 85 21.96 -12.96 4.06
C GLY A 85 21.81 -12.12 2.78
N VAL A 86 20.62 -11.58 2.52
CA VAL A 86 20.32 -10.72 1.37
C VAL A 86 20.45 -9.26 1.80
N ALA A 87 21.15 -8.45 1.01
CA ALA A 87 21.27 -7.02 1.27
C ALA A 87 19.90 -6.34 1.18
N VAL A 88 19.55 -5.57 2.20
CA VAL A 88 18.31 -4.78 2.25
C VAL A 88 18.51 -3.49 1.42
N PRO A 89 17.63 -3.18 0.46
CA PRO A 89 17.70 -1.93 -0.30
C PRO A 89 17.50 -0.69 0.58
N ASP A 90 18.08 0.45 0.17
CA ASP A 90 17.95 1.74 0.87
C ASP A 90 16.50 2.28 0.95
N ALA A 91 15.63 1.80 0.06
CA ALA A 91 14.20 2.02 0.16
C ALA A 91 13.44 0.78 -0.32
N LEU A 92 12.53 0.34 0.53
CA LEU A 92 11.76 -0.87 0.37
C LEU A 92 10.31 -0.53 0.71
N MET A 93 9.41 -0.72 -0.26
CA MET A 93 7.97 -0.73 0.01
C MET A 93 7.45 -2.11 -0.33
N VAL A 94 6.77 -2.74 0.64
CA VAL A 94 6.21 -4.08 0.48
C VAL A 94 4.70 -4.00 0.62
N ILE A 95 4.03 -4.45 -0.43
CA ILE A 95 2.59 -4.61 -0.44
C ILE A 95 2.30 -6.09 -0.59
N TRP A 96 1.52 -6.63 0.34
CA TRP A 96 1.13 -8.03 0.31
C TRP A 96 -0.37 -8.15 -0.02
N PRO A 97 -0.76 -8.48 -1.26
CA PRO A 97 -2.13 -8.88 -1.52
C PRO A 97 -2.37 -10.24 -0.86
N SER A 98 -3.27 -10.37 0.12
CA SER A 98 -3.55 -11.71 0.64
C SER A 98 -4.18 -12.56 -0.47
N SER A 99 -3.71 -13.81 -0.56
CA SER A 99 -4.16 -14.80 -1.53
C SER A 99 -5.57 -15.33 -1.27
N ALA A 100 -6.29 -14.79 -0.27
CA ALA A 100 -7.55 -15.37 0.18
C ALA A 100 -8.70 -15.25 -0.83
N TYR A 101 -8.59 -14.40 -1.86
CA TYR A 101 -9.66 -14.16 -2.85
C TYR A 101 -9.22 -14.17 -4.31
N PHE A 102 -7.91 -14.29 -4.58
CA PHE A 102 -7.38 -14.48 -5.91
C PHE A 102 -6.52 -15.74 -5.86
N ASP A 103 -6.89 -16.74 -6.65
CA ASP A 103 -6.17 -17.99 -6.88
C ASP A 103 -4.87 -17.73 -7.67
N CYS A 104 -4.06 -16.82 -7.13
CA CYS A 104 -2.84 -16.30 -7.71
C CYS A 104 -1.74 -16.51 -6.67
N SER A 105 -0.80 -17.38 -7.02
CA SER A 105 0.54 -17.52 -6.47
C SER A 105 1.03 -16.23 -5.82
N LEU A 106 1.34 -16.28 -4.52
CA LEU A 106 2.05 -15.28 -3.73
C LEU A 106 2.74 -14.18 -4.57
N ILE A 107 2.04 -13.09 -4.89
CA ILE A 107 2.66 -11.94 -5.58
C ILE A 107 3.15 -11.00 -4.49
N ILE A 108 4.41 -11.18 -4.06
CA ILE A 108 5.09 -10.14 -3.29
C ILE A 108 5.46 -9.06 -4.30
N CYS A 109 4.70 -7.96 -4.32
CA CYS A 109 5.14 -6.75 -5.00
C CYS A 109 6.13 -6.04 -4.08
N VAL A 110 7.41 -6.36 -4.23
CA VAL A 110 8.49 -5.55 -3.68
C VAL A 110 8.77 -4.42 -4.66
N GLU A 111 8.34 -3.20 -4.32
CA GLU A 111 8.74 -2.03 -5.10
C GLU A 111 10.04 -1.49 -4.47
N VAL A 112 11.16 -1.73 -5.17
CA VAL A 112 12.46 -1.17 -4.80
C VAL A 112 12.52 0.26 -5.34
N MET A 113 12.37 1.22 -4.43
CA MET A 113 12.38 2.63 -4.79
C MET A 113 13.84 3.13 -4.72
N ASN A 114 14.55 3.18 -5.86
CA ASN A 114 15.89 3.76 -5.83
C ASN A 114 15.80 5.25 -5.43
N ARG A 115 16.59 5.67 -4.43
CA ARG A 115 16.80 7.09 -4.12
C ARG A 115 17.45 7.76 -5.34
N SER A 116 16.65 8.22 -6.29
CA SER A 116 17.14 9.12 -7.32
C SER A 116 17.51 10.44 -6.65
N GLN A 117 18.79 10.75 -6.71
CA GLN A 117 19.42 11.95 -6.19
C GLN A 117 18.59 13.21 -6.52
N SER A 118 18.32 14.01 -5.50
CA SER A 118 18.03 15.44 -5.61
C SER A 118 18.74 16.17 -4.49
#